data_AF-A0A7Z1S933-F1
#
_entry.id   AF-A0A7Z1S933-F1
#
_cell.length_a   1.000
_cell.length_b   1.000
_cell.length_c   1.000
_cell.angle_alpha   90.00
_cell.angle_beta   90.00
_cell.angle_gamma   90.00
#
_symmetry.space_group_name_H-M   'P 1'
#
loop_
_entity.id
_entity.type
_entity.pdbx_description
1 polymer ?
#
loop_
_entity_poly.entity_id
_entity_poly.type
_entity_poly.pdbx_seq_one_letter_code
_entity_poly.pdbx_strand_id
1 'polypeptide(L)'
;SRIDLMVNAFNKNKETDVVIGQMARDVNGEWQVISTHQSMVKDAIVTLDRKPDILQSIGPGAKLFSSKYAGLRFDEDVVFCEEHTFIVKAFSKARDIQLIPNIVYGYNEREGSVTAQRADTFLPYMSDALKVRQRVMELLLLLDEKIYYSYRMDNLIVSYLIQAHLKKNNKITQSLLESVIAYMKAMQHTHYSGEAMFRIVRAVEQSATHWT
;
A
#
# COMPACT_ATOMS: atom_id res chain seq x y z
N SER A 1 -11.54 -18.00 -17.38
CA SER A 1 -11.56 -16.58 -16.99
C SER A 1 -10.41 -16.29 -16.02
N ARG A 2 -10.07 -15.02 -15.72
CA ARG A 2 -9.05 -14.69 -14.70
C ARG A 2 -9.50 -15.07 -13.29
N ILE A 3 -10.80 -14.99 -13.02
CA ILE A 3 -11.40 -15.46 -11.76
C ILE A 3 -11.25 -16.97 -11.63
N ASP A 4 -11.44 -17.75 -12.71
CA ASP A 4 -11.29 -19.21 -12.65
C ASP A 4 -9.87 -19.62 -12.27
N LEU A 5 -8.85 -18.88 -12.71
CA LEU A 5 -7.46 -19.12 -12.28
C LEU A 5 -7.31 -18.97 -10.77
N MET A 6 -7.94 -17.94 -10.20
CA MET A 6 -7.90 -17.68 -8.75
C MET A 6 -8.71 -18.72 -7.97
N VAL A 7 -9.91 -19.08 -8.45
CA VAL A 7 -10.74 -20.12 -7.82
C VAL A 7 -10.07 -21.48 -7.87
N ASN A 8 -9.45 -21.84 -9.00
CA ASN A 8 -8.69 -23.08 -9.11
C ASN A 8 -7.51 -23.09 -8.14
N ALA A 9 -6.77 -21.98 -8.01
CA ALA A 9 -5.68 -21.86 -7.06
C ALA A 9 -6.17 -21.97 -5.61
N PHE A 10 -7.30 -21.34 -5.28
CA PHE A 10 -7.94 -21.44 -3.97
C PHE A 10 -8.29 -22.89 -3.63
N ASN A 11 -8.86 -23.63 -4.59
CA ASN A 11 -9.31 -25.01 -4.38
C ASN A 11 -8.18 -26.05 -4.37
N LYS A 12 -6.95 -25.70 -4.78
CA LYS A 12 -5.80 -26.63 -4.74
C LYS A 12 -5.40 -27.01 -3.31
N ASN A 13 -5.61 -26.13 -2.34
CA ASN A 13 -5.26 -26.35 -0.95
C ASN A 13 -6.41 -25.91 -0.03
N LYS A 14 -6.94 -26.85 0.77
CA LYS A 14 -8.07 -26.62 1.69
C LYS A 14 -7.81 -25.53 2.73
N GLU A 15 -6.54 -25.27 3.04
CA GLU A 15 -6.13 -24.28 4.04
C GLU A 15 -5.93 -22.87 3.45
N THR A 16 -6.07 -22.73 2.13
CA THR A 16 -5.96 -21.42 1.46
C THR A 16 -7.10 -20.52 1.86
N ASP A 17 -6.74 -19.36 2.41
CA ASP A 17 -7.68 -18.34 2.84
C ASP A 17 -7.71 -17.14 1.92
N VAL A 18 -6.59 -16.86 1.25
CA VAL A 18 -6.46 -15.74 0.32
C VAL A 18 -5.66 -16.19 -0.89
N VAL A 19 -6.09 -15.79 -2.08
CA VAL A 19 -5.28 -15.89 -3.30
C VAL A 19 -4.87 -14.49 -3.73
N ILE A 20 -3.59 -14.27 -4.01
CA ILE A 20 -3.04 -13.04 -4.57
C ILE A 20 -2.55 -13.35 -5.99
N GLY A 21 -3.20 -12.75 -6.99
CA GLY A 21 -2.69 -12.73 -8.35
C GLY A 21 -1.97 -11.44 -8.69
N GLN A 22 -1.44 -11.37 -9.91
CA GLN A 22 -0.65 -10.22 -10.34
C GLN A 22 -1.53 -9.11 -10.92
N MET A 23 -1.21 -7.87 -10.54
CA MET A 23 -1.73 -6.67 -11.14
C MET A 23 -0.78 -6.21 -12.25
N ALA A 24 -1.34 -5.81 -13.38
CA ALA A 24 -0.59 -5.22 -14.48
C ALA A 24 -1.11 -3.84 -14.83
N ARG A 25 -0.24 -3.01 -15.43
CA ARG A 25 -0.59 -1.73 -16.03
C ARG A 25 -0.34 -1.81 -17.53
N ASP A 26 -1.12 -1.07 -18.29
CA ASP A 26 -0.83 -0.89 -19.72
C ASP A 26 0.38 0.03 -19.87
N VAL A 27 1.38 -0.45 -20.61
CA VAL A 27 2.57 0.31 -20.99
C VAL A 27 2.71 0.16 -22.50
N ASN A 28 2.30 1.19 -23.24
CA ASN A 28 2.33 1.23 -24.70
C ASN A 28 1.57 0.05 -25.36
N GLY A 29 0.39 -0.31 -24.83
CA GLY A 29 -0.43 -1.40 -25.37
C GLY A 29 -0.05 -2.80 -24.87
N GLU A 30 0.95 -2.92 -24.00
CA GLU A 30 1.34 -4.17 -23.36
C GLU A 30 1.06 -4.16 -21.85
N TRP A 31 0.45 -5.23 -21.35
CA TRP A 31 0.21 -5.41 -19.92
C TRP A 31 1.48 -5.86 -19.20
N GLN A 32 2.08 -4.97 -18.43
CA GLN A 32 3.27 -5.24 -17.64
C GLN A 32 2.95 -5.33 -16.15
N VAL A 33 3.48 -6.35 -15.47
CA VAL A 33 3.35 -6.48 -14.02
C VAL A 33 4.00 -5.28 -13.33
N ILE A 34 3.38 -4.80 -12.26
CA ILE A 34 3.94 -3.71 -11.45
C ILE A 34 5.33 -4.15 -10.94
N SER A 35 6.37 -3.40 -11.28
CA SER A 35 7.77 -3.77 -11.01
C SER A 35 8.06 -4.07 -9.54
N THR A 36 7.44 -3.34 -8.61
CA THR A 36 7.59 -3.58 -7.18
C THR A 36 6.96 -4.88 -6.70
N HIS A 37 6.09 -5.51 -7.51
CA HIS A 37 5.43 -6.78 -7.19
C HIS A 37 6.24 -8.00 -7.63
N GLN A 38 7.42 -7.84 -8.23
CA GLN A 38 8.18 -8.92 -8.85
C GLN A 38 8.45 -10.11 -7.90
N SER A 39 8.69 -9.84 -6.62
CA SER A 39 8.95 -10.87 -5.62
C SER A 39 7.73 -11.77 -5.31
N MET A 40 6.53 -11.38 -5.77
CA MET A 40 5.27 -12.12 -5.66
C MET A 40 4.90 -12.88 -6.94
N VAL A 41 5.62 -12.68 -8.06
CA VAL A 41 5.34 -13.34 -9.35
C VAL A 41 5.85 -14.78 -9.32
N LYS A 42 5.16 -15.64 -8.58
CA LYS A 42 5.47 -17.07 -8.45
C LYS A 42 4.23 -17.86 -8.03
N ASP A 43 4.27 -19.17 -8.21
CA ASP A 43 3.31 -20.10 -7.61
C ASP A 43 3.89 -20.55 -6.25
N ALA A 44 3.32 -20.07 -5.15
CA ALA A 44 3.78 -20.39 -3.80
C ALA A 44 2.70 -20.15 -2.74
N ILE A 45 2.71 -20.99 -1.71
CA ILE A 45 1.94 -20.78 -0.48
C ILE A 45 2.84 -20.05 0.53
N VAL A 46 2.33 -18.96 1.08
CA VAL A 46 3.07 -18.07 1.97
C VAL A 46 2.17 -17.61 3.11
N THR A 47 2.80 -17.01 4.12
CA THR A 47 2.15 -16.37 5.26
C THR A 47 2.78 -15.00 5.48
N LEU A 48 2.07 -14.10 6.18
CA LEU A 48 2.56 -12.74 6.39
C LEU A 48 3.89 -12.71 7.17
N ASP A 49 4.02 -13.56 8.19
CA ASP A 49 5.21 -13.66 9.03
C ASP A 49 6.46 -14.13 8.28
N ARG A 50 6.29 -15.05 7.32
CA ARG A 50 7.40 -15.58 6.51
C ARG A 50 7.69 -14.75 5.27
N LYS A 51 6.71 -13.99 4.81
CA LYS A 51 6.79 -13.23 3.56
C LYS A 51 6.10 -11.86 3.71
N PRO A 52 6.66 -10.94 4.53
CA PRO A 52 6.05 -9.63 4.78
C PRO A 52 5.97 -8.77 3.52
N ASP A 53 6.78 -9.07 2.49
CA ASP A 53 6.74 -8.35 1.22
C ASP A 53 5.45 -8.55 0.42
N ILE A 54 4.56 -9.47 0.82
CA ILE A 54 3.18 -9.50 0.29
C ILE A 54 2.39 -8.22 0.59
N LEU A 55 2.78 -7.46 1.63
CA LEU A 55 2.23 -6.14 1.93
C LEU A 55 2.52 -5.11 0.82
N GLN A 56 3.38 -5.41 -0.15
CA GLN A 56 3.47 -4.58 -1.35
C GLN A 56 2.13 -4.52 -2.08
N SER A 57 1.38 -5.64 -2.09
CA SER A 57 0.03 -5.78 -2.61
C SER A 57 -1.03 -5.35 -1.58
N ILE A 58 -0.89 -4.16 -1.00
CA ILE A 58 -1.80 -3.64 0.04
C ILE A 58 -3.17 -3.16 -0.48
N GLY A 59 -3.33 -3.01 -1.79
CA GLY A 59 -4.61 -2.65 -2.41
C GLY A 59 -5.64 -3.81 -2.38
N PRO A 60 -6.95 -3.58 -2.59
CA PRO A 60 -7.93 -4.67 -2.60
C PRO A 60 -7.92 -5.49 -3.91
N GLY A 61 -7.34 -4.94 -4.98
CA GLY A 61 -7.31 -5.56 -6.31
C GLY A 61 -6.49 -6.86 -6.37
N ALA A 62 -6.80 -7.67 -7.37
CA ALA A 62 -6.16 -8.96 -7.67
C ALA A 62 -6.18 -9.99 -6.52
N LYS A 63 -7.20 -9.94 -5.65
CA LYS A 63 -7.33 -10.83 -4.50
C LYS A 63 -8.66 -11.56 -4.47
N LEU A 64 -8.62 -12.82 -4.04
CA LEU A 64 -9.80 -13.61 -3.72
C LEU A 64 -9.69 -14.01 -2.24
N PHE A 65 -10.75 -13.77 -1.48
CA PHE A 65 -10.80 -13.99 -0.05
C PHE A 65 -11.78 -15.12 0.28
N SER A 66 -11.42 -15.94 1.26
CA SER A 66 -12.34 -16.88 1.89
C SER A 66 -13.54 -16.15 2.48
N SER A 67 -14.72 -16.76 2.39
CA SER A 67 -15.97 -16.21 2.93
C SER A 67 -15.93 -15.97 4.43
N LYS A 68 -14.99 -16.60 5.17
CA LYS A 68 -14.79 -16.35 6.60
C LYS A 68 -14.44 -14.89 6.90
N TYR A 69 -13.95 -14.14 5.92
CA TYR A 69 -13.65 -12.71 6.04
C TYR A 69 -14.83 -11.79 5.72
N ALA A 70 -16.03 -12.32 5.47
CA ALA A 70 -17.22 -11.53 5.13
C ALA A 70 -17.63 -10.52 6.23
N GLY A 71 -17.15 -10.70 7.47
CA GLY A 71 -17.33 -9.75 8.57
C GLY A 71 -16.29 -8.63 8.63
N LEU A 72 -15.19 -8.70 7.88
CA LEU A 72 -14.21 -7.62 7.82
C LEU A 72 -14.76 -6.43 7.01
N ARG A 73 -14.42 -5.21 7.43
CA ARG A 73 -14.86 -3.94 6.84
C ARG A 73 -13.65 -3.03 6.61
N PHE A 74 -13.77 -2.15 5.61
CA PHE A 74 -12.86 -1.01 5.46
C PHE A 74 -13.11 0.00 6.59
N ASP A 75 -12.11 0.82 6.86
CA ASP A 75 -12.29 1.93 7.79
C ASP A 75 -13.20 2.98 7.12
N GLU A 76 -14.26 3.40 7.81
CA GLU A 76 -15.28 4.31 7.25
C GLU A 76 -15.02 5.79 7.58
N ASP A 77 -14.02 6.08 8.43
CA ASP A 77 -13.66 7.43 8.87
C ASP A 77 -12.43 8.01 8.15
N VAL A 78 -12.02 7.36 7.06
CA VAL A 78 -10.92 7.76 6.17
C VAL A 78 -11.35 7.54 4.71
N VAL A 79 -10.80 8.35 3.81
CA VAL A 79 -11.05 8.26 2.35
C VAL A 79 -9.83 7.71 1.62
N PHE A 80 -8.63 7.88 2.16
CA PHE A 80 -7.38 7.43 1.56
C PHE A 80 -6.74 6.30 2.38
N CYS A 81 -6.22 5.29 1.68
CA CYS A 81 -5.57 4.11 2.27
C CYS A 81 -6.50 3.27 3.17
N GLU A 82 -7.82 3.44 3.03
CA GLU A 82 -8.86 2.78 3.80
C GLU A 82 -8.79 1.25 3.74
N GLU A 83 -8.24 0.72 2.66
CA GLU A 83 -8.11 -0.71 2.43
C GLU A 83 -7.01 -1.35 3.27
N HIS A 84 -6.01 -0.59 3.73
CA HIS A 84 -4.79 -1.14 4.30
C HIS A 84 -5.08 -1.94 5.58
N THR A 85 -5.95 -1.43 6.45
CA THR A 85 -6.30 -2.11 7.70
C THR A 85 -7.06 -3.40 7.43
N PHE A 86 -7.94 -3.42 6.43
CA PHE A 86 -8.64 -4.63 6.01
C PHE A 86 -7.68 -5.68 5.47
N ILE A 87 -6.77 -5.29 4.54
CA ILE A 87 -5.82 -6.23 3.95
C ILE A 87 -4.91 -6.83 5.01
N VAL A 88 -4.40 -6.00 5.94
CA VAL A 88 -3.56 -6.48 7.03
C VAL A 88 -4.34 -7.41 7.96
N LYS A 89 -5.56 -7.05 8.37
CA LYS A 89 -6.42 -7.94 9.17
C LYS A 89 -6.67 -9.28 8.49
N ALA A 90 -6.87 -9.30 7.17
CA ALA A 90 -7.08 -10.52 6.41
C ALA A 90 -5.79 -11.35 6.34
N PHE A 91 -4.65 -10.73 6.03
CA PHE A 91 -3.36 -11.42 5.91
C PHE A 91 -2.86 -11.96 7.24
N SER A 92 -2.98 -11.21 8.33
CA SER A 92 -2.58 -11.65 9.67
C SER A 92 -3.43 -12.81 10.21
N LYS A 93 -4.66 -12.98 9.69
CA LYS A 93 -5.58 -14.07 10.07
C LYS A 93 -5.58 -15.24 9.08
N ALA A 94 -4.90 -15.10 7.95
CA ALA A 94 -4.81 -16.14 6.93
C ALA A 94 -3.88 -17.26 7.41
N ARG A 95 -4.37 -18.49 7.31
CA ARG A 95 -3.57 -19.69 7.48
C ARG A 95 -2.59 -19.82 6.33
N ASP A 96 -3.11 -19.85 5.11
CA ASP A 96 -2.31 -19.87 3.88
C ASP A 96 -2.76 -18.77 2.90
N ILE A 97 -1.78 -18.11 2.30
CA ILE A 97 -1.95 -17.16 1.20
C ILE A 97 -1.29 -17.75 -0.04
N GLN A 98 -2.08 -18.03 -1.06
CA GLN A 98 -1.61 -18.58 -2.33
C GLN A 98 -1.26 -17.44 -3.29
N LEU A 99 0.00 -17.35 -3.68
CA LEU A 99 0.46 -16.48 -4.76
C LEU A 99 0.30 -17.19 -6.10
N ILE A 100 -0.17 -16.50 -7.12
CA ILE A 100 -0.17 -17.01 -8.50
C ILE A 100 0.60 -16.06 -9.42
N PRO A 101 1.39 -16.57 -10.39
CA PRO A 101 2.21 -15.73 -11.26
C PRO A 101 1.39 -15.01 -12.34
N ASN A 102 0.12 -15.39 -12.50
CA ASN A 102 -0.73 -14.88 -13.58
C ASN A 102 -1.20 -13.45 -13.30
N ILE A 103 -1.19 -12.62 -14.35
CA ILE A 103 -1.94 -11.36 -14.36
C ILE A 103 -3.43 -11.69 -14.30
N VAL A 104 -4.10 -11.18 -13.28
CA VAL A 104 -5.55 -11.36 -13.06
C VAL A 104 -6.32 -10.05 -12.99
N TYR A 105 -5.60 -8.92 -12.93
CA TYR A 105 -6.20 -7.61 -12.77
C TYR A 105 -5.43 -6.56 -13.59
N GLY A 106 -6.11 -5.89 -14.51
CA GLY A 106 -5.59 -4.74 -15.24
C GLY A 106 -5.90 -3.45 -14.48
N TYR A 107 -4.87 -2.75 -14.01
CA TYR A 107 -5.01 -1.45 -13.38
C TYR A 107 -4.94 -0.36 -14.44
N ASN A 108 -6.10 0.16 -14.83
CA ASN A 108 -6.21 1.27 -15.76
C ASN A 108 -6.04 2.60 -15.01
N GLU A 109 -4.94 3.30 -15.27
CA GLU A 109 -4.81 4.68 -14.84
C GLU A 109 -5.74 5.54 -15.70
N ARG A 110 -6.72 6.18 -15.05
CA ARG A 110 -7.62 7.14 -15.70
C ARG A 110 -7.27 8.54 -15.24
N GLU A 111 -7.19 9.46 -16.20
CA GLU A 111 -7.07 10.88 -15.94
C GLU A 111 -8.25 11.36 -15.06
N GLY A 112 -7.97 12.21 -14.07
CA GLY A 112 -8.98 12.71 -13.12
C GLY A 112 -9.39 11.75 -12.00
N SER A 113 -8.80 10.54 -11.90
CA SER A 113 -9.04 9.63 -10.75
C SER A 113 -8.60 10.23 -9.41
N VAL A 114 -9.10 9.69 -8.29
CA VAL A 114 -8.65 10.08 -6.93
C VAL A 114 -7.12 10.00 -6.80
N THR A 115 -6.51 8.97 -7.39
CA THR A 115 -5.05 8.81 -7.45
C THR A 115 -4.35 9.90 -8.27
N ALA A 116 -5.01 10.46 -9.29
CA ALA A 116 -4.52 11.60 -10.07
C ALA A 116 -4.71 12.94 -9.31
N GLN A 117 -5.74 13.05 -8.49
CA GLN A 117 -6.03 14.23 -7.66
C GLN A 117 -5.25 14.27 -6.34
N ARG A 118 -4.41 13.26 -6.05
CA ARG A 118 -3.65 13.16 -4.79
C ARG A 118 -2.84 14.43 -4.43
N ALA A 119 -2.36 15.15 -5.44
CA ALA A 119 -1.62 16.39 -5.25
C ALA A 119 -2.55 17.54 -4.77
N ASP A 120 -3.82 17.54 -5.17
CA ASP A 120 -4.82 18.54 -4.78
C ASP A 120 -5.45 18.21 -3.43
N THR A 121 -5.48 16.94 -3.04
CA THR A 121 -6.02 16.45 -1.77
C THR A 121 -4.94 16.19 -0.72
N PHE A 122 -3.80 16.86 -0.82
CA PHE A 122 -2.61 16.58 0.00
C PHE A 122 -2.88 16.58 1.51
N LEU A 123 -3.50 17.64 2.06
CA LEU A 123 -3.74 17.75 3.50
C LEU A 123 -4.72 16.68 4.01
N PRO A 124 -5.90 16.46 3.39
CA PRO A 124 -6.76 15.32 3.73
C PRO A 124 -6.06 13.97 3.63
N TYR A 125 -5.29 13.73 2.55
CA TYR A 125 -4.56 12.48 2.38
C TYR A 125 -3.54 12.29 3.51
N MET A 126 -2.69 13.28 3.79
CA MET A 126 -1.71 13.17 4.88
C MET A 126 -2.35 12.86 6.24
N SER A 127 -3.54 13.43 6.51
CA SER A 127 -4.30 13.14 7.73
C SER A 127 -4.76 11.67 7.80
N ASP A 128 -5.36 11.17 6.72
CA ASP A 128 -5.84 9.78 6.66
C ASP A 128 -4.67 8.79 6.65
N ALA A 129 -3.60 9.09 5.90
CA ALA A 129 -2.37 8.32 5.87
C ALA A 129 -1.76 8.15 7.27
N LEU A 130 -1.74 9.21 8.07
CA LEU A 130 -1.27 9.15 9.45
C LEU A 130 -2.13 8.20 10.30
N LYS A 131 -3.46 8.34 10.26
CA LYS A 131 -4.39 7.49 11.01
C LYS A 131 -4.25 6.02 10.62
N VAL A 132 -4.31 5.73 9.32
CA VAL A 132 -4.20 4.37 8.78
C VAL A 132 -2.86 3.75 9.13
N ARG A 133 -1.77 4.53 9.04
CA ARG A 133 -0.44 4.05 9.41
C ARG A 133 -0.40 3.59 10.87
N GLN A 134 -0.91 4.40 11.80
CA GLN A 134 -0.96 4.04 13.22
C GLN A 134 -1.74 2.73 13.43
N ARG A 135 -2.95 2.64 12.86
CA ARG A 135 -3.80 1.44 12.95
C ARG A 135 -3.12 0.19 12.44
N VAL A 136 -2.47 0.27 11.28
CA VAL A 136 -1.76 -0.89 10.73
C VAL A 136 -0.55 -1.27 11.58
N MET A 137 0.22 -0.30 12.07
CA MET A 137 1.38 -0.58 12.93
C MET A 137 0.99 -1.29 14.25
N GLU A 138 -0.22 -1.03 14.76
CA GLU A 138 -0.79 -1.74 15.92
C GLU A 138 -1.25 -3.16 15.59
N LEU A 139 -1.69 -3.41 14.35
CA LEU A 139 -2.14 -4.74 13.90
C LEU A 139 -0.99 -5.69 13.59
N LEU A 140 0.15 -5.17 13.15
CA LEU A 140 1.33 -5.98 12.82
C LEU A 140 2.03 -6.45 14.10
N LEU A 141 2.35 -7.73 14.16
CA LEU A 141 2.89 -8.35 15.37
C LEU A 141 4.41 -8.42 15.33
N LEU A 142 4.97 -8.65 14.14
CA LEU A 142 6.39 -8.89 13.97
C LEU A 142 7.13 -7.64 13.50
N LEU A 143 8.41 -7.57 13.86
CA LEU A 143 9.28 -6.46 13.51
C LEU A 143 9.42 -6.32 11.99
N ASP A 144 9.64 -7.42 11.29
CA ASP A 144 9.85 -7.42 9.83
C ASP A 144 8.60 -6.99 9.06
N GLU A 145 7.42 -7.33 9.57
CA GLU A 145 6.15 -6.85 9.02
C GLU A 145 6.06 -5.32 9.14
N LYS A 146 6.37 -4.78 10.32
CA LYS A 146 6.36 -3.33 10.58
C LYS A 146 7.39 -2.59 9.74
N ILE A 147 8.60 -3.15 9.60
CA ILE A 147 9.64 -2.60 8.73
C ILE A 147 9.13 -2.54 7.29
N TYR A 148 8.57 -3.64 6.78
CA TYR A 148 8.09 -3.69 5.40
C TYR A 148 6.91 -2.73 5.18
N TYR A 149 5.97 -2.67 6.12
CA TYR A 149 4.86 -1.73 6.03
C TYR A 149 5.32 -0.27 6.10
N SER A 150 6.32 0.05 6.93
CA SER A 150 6.96 1.38 6.94
C SER A 150 7.56 1.69 5.57
N TYR A 151 8.28 0.77 4.95
CA TYR A 151 8.76 0.94 3.57
C TYR A 151 7.60 1.21 2.59
N ARG A 152 6.52 0.42 2.65
CA ARG A 152 5.39 0.55 1.73
C ARG A 152 4.64 1.88 1.91
N MET A 153 4.41 2.29 3.14
CA MET A 153 3.60 3.46 3.49
C MET A 153 4.43 4.75 3.45
N ASP A 154 5.56 4.77 4.16
CA ASP A 154 6.35 5.97 4.36
C ASP A 154 7.19 6.29 3.11
N ASN A 155 7.91 5.29 2.59
CA ASN A 155 8.80 5.48 1.45
C ASN A 155 8.05 5.48 0.10
N LEU A 156 7.08 4.59 -0.13
CA LEU A 156 6.43 4.52 -1.44
C LEU A 156 5.15 5.35 -1.58
N ILE A 157 4.37 5.56 -0.51
CA ILE A 157 3.11 6.34 -0.59
C ILE A 157 3.35 7.78 -0.17
N VAL A 158 3.70 8.01 1.08
CA VAL A 158 3.75 9.36 1.66
C VAL A 158 4.85 10.21 1.03
N SER A 159 6.04 9.64 0.81
CA SER A 159 7.10 10.40 0.13
C SER A 159 6.70 10.81 -1.30
N TYR A 160 6.02 9.94 -2.06
CA TYR A 160 5.56 10.27 -3.41
C TYR A 160 4.39 11.24 -3.42
N LEU A 161 3.52 11.20 -2.40
CA LEU A 161 2.46 12.19 -2.19
C LEU A 161 3.06 13.59 -1.98
N ILE A 162 4.05 13.71 -1.09
CA ILE A 162 4.78 14.97 -0.85
C ILE A 162 5.43 15.48 -2.14
N GLN A 163 6.14 14.61 -2.86
CA GLN A 163 6.78 14.98 -4.12
C GLN A 163 5.77 15.44 -5.18
N ALA A 164 4.65 14.73 -5.32
CA ALA A 164 3.61 15.08 -6.29
C ALA A 164 2.98 16.44 -5.96
N HIS A 165 2.69 16.70 -4.68
CA HIS A 165 2.16 17.98 -4.25
C HIS A 165 3.13 19.12 -4.50
N LEU A 166 4.40 18.99 -4.12
CA LEU A 166 5.42 20.04 -4.32
C LEU A 166 5.79 20.28 -5.79
N LYS A 167 5.77 19.23 -6.63
CA LYS A 167 5.95 19.39 -8.08
C LYS A 167 4.81 20.18 -8.73
N LYS A 168 3.58 20.02 -8.22
CA LYS A 168 2.40 20.77 -8.70
C LYS A 168 2.31 22.16 -8.08
N ASN A 169 2.67 22.29 -6.81
CA ASN A 169 2.62 23.51 -6.01
C ASN A 169 4.04 23.87 -5.56
N ASN A 170 4.67 24.80 -6.26
CA ASN A 170 6.09 25.15 -6.06
C ASN A 170 6.39 25.89 -4.75
N LYS A 171 5.38 26.24 -3.95
CA LYS A 171 5.54 26.96 -2.67
C LYS A 171 5.43 26.02 -1.48
N ILE A 172 6.40 26.10 -0.57
CA ILE A 172 6.28 25.50 0.76
C ILE A 172 5.31 26.35 1.58
N THR A 173 4.28 25.73 2.15
CA THR A 173 3.34 26.39 3.06
C THR A 173 3.56 25.91 4.50
N GLN A 174 3.18 26.74 5.47
CA GLN A 174 3.22 26.34 6.88
C GLN A 174 2.38 25.08 7.14
N SER A 175 1.17 25.00 6.57
CA SER A 175 0.29 23.82 6.70
C SER A 175 0.93 22.53 6.15
N LEU A 176 1.71 22.63 5.07
CA LEU A 176 2.44 21.48 4.54
C LEU A 176 3.52 21.03 5.53
N LEU A 177 4.33 21.96 6.03
CA LEU A 177 5.41 21.65 6.96
C LEU A 177 4.85 21.05 8.25
N GLU A 178 3.80 21.64 8.81
CA GLU A 178 3.13 21.13 10.01
C GLU A 178 2.59 19.71 9.80
N SER A 179 1.98 19.43 8.65
CA SER A 179 1.47 18.10 8.30
C SER A 179 2.60 17.05 8.20
N VAL A 180 3.72 17.40 7.53
CA VAL A 180 4.89 16.52 7.42
C VAL A 180 5.55 16.29 8.79
N ILE A 181 5.72 17.34 9.58
CA ILE A 181 6.30 17.26 10.94
C ILE A 181 5.41 16.37 11.83
N ALA A 182 4.09 16.54 11.79
CA ALA A 182 3.17 15.70 12.55
C ALA A 182 3.31 14.23 12.16
N TYR A 183 3.40 13.94 10.86
CA TYR A 183 3.62 12.58 10.37
C TYR A 183 4.95 11.99 10.86
N MET A 184 6.05 12.73 10.73
CA MET A 184 7.38 12.29 11.17
C MET A 184 7.46 12.09 12.70
N LYS A 185 6.81 12.94 13.50
CA LYS A 185 6.70 12.74 14.96
C LYS A 185 5.95 11.46 15.28
N ALA A 186 4.85 11.18 14.60
CA ALA A 186 4.09 9.96 14.81
C ALA A 186 4.85 8.70 14.38
N MET A 187 5.66 8.77 13.32
CA MET A 187 6.58 7.67 12.97
C MET A 187 7.47 7.31 14.15
N GLN A 188 7.96 8.27 14.94
CA GLN A 188 8.84 8.00 16.09
C GLN A 188 8.16 7.27 17.25
N HIS A 189 6.82 7.34 17.34
CA HIS A 189 6.05 6.63 18.37
C HIS A 189 5.65 5.21 17.96
N THR A 190 6.00 4.80 16.75
CA THR A 190 5.74 3.46 16.21
C THR A 190 7.03 2.97 15.55
N HIS A 191 7.06 1.73 15.06
CA HIS A 191 8.27 1.28 14.36
C HIS A 191 8.40 1.98 12.99
N TYR A 192 9.64 2.26 12.58
CA TYR A 192 9.97 2.83 11.27
C TYR A 192 11.42 2.52 10.91
N SER A 193 11.77 2.52 9.62
CA SER A 193 13.17 2.47 9.20
C SER A 193 13.75 3.89 9.09
N GLY A 194 15.01 4.07 9.49
CA GLY A 194 15.70 5.36 9.33
C GLY A 194 15.73 5.83 7.87
N GLU A 195 15.85 4.88 6.93
CA GLU A 195 15.78 5.15 5.48
C GLU A 195 14.43 5.75 5.07
N ALA A 196 13.32 5.26 5.62
CA ALA A 196 11.98 5.79 5.34
C ALA A 196 11.80 7.22 5.85
N MET A 197 12.30 7.51 7.06
CA MET A 197 12.30 8.87 7.61
C MET A 197 13.13 9.81 6.71
N PHE A 198 14.34 9.38 6.35
CA PHE A 198 15.23 10.17 5.48
C PHE A 198 14.64 10.39 4.09
N ARG A 199 13.90 9.41 3.55
CA ARG A 199 13.17 9.57 2.28
C ARG A 199 12.15 10.70 2.34
N ILE A 200 11.40 10.83 3.44
CA ILE A 200 10.41 11.90 3.62
C ILE A 200 11.11 13.27 3.64
N VAL A 201 12.21 13.40 4.38
CA VAL A 201 13.03 14.62 4.38
C VAL A 201 13.50 14.96 2.96
N ARG A 202 14.09 13.99 2.25
CA ARG A 202 14.50 14.17 0.86
C ARG A 202 13.36 14.53 -0.09
N ALA A 203 12.15 14.02 0.14
CA ALA A 203 10.99 14.35 -0.68
C ALA A 203 10.66 15.85 -0.59
N VAL A 204 10.73 16.42 0.61
CA VAL A 204 10.56 17.86 0.85
C VAL A 204 11.72 18.65 0.24
N GLU A 205 12.96 18.32 0.60
CA GLU A 205 14.16 19.04 0.17
C GLU A 205 14.35 19.09 -1.34
N GLN A 206 14.16 17.96 -2.04
CA GLN A 206 14.46 17.86 -3.47
C GLN A 206 13.32 18.31 -4.38
N SER A 207 12.10 18.40 -3.86
CA SER A 207 10.93 18.80 -4.66
C SER A 207 10.48 20.23 -4.41
N ALA A 208 10.91 20.83 -3.29
CA ALA A 208 10.69 22.24 -3.06
C ALA A 208 11.68 23.08 -3.84
N THR A 209 11.17 24.01 -4.65
CA THR A 209 11.98 24.91 -5.49
C THR A 209 12.05 26.33 -4.92
N HIS A 210 11.25 26.65 -3.89
CA HIS A 210 11.19 27.98 -3.26
C HIS A 210 11.12 27.87 -1.73
N TRP A 211 12.29 27.82 -1.09
CA TRP A 211 12.46 27.85 0.37
C TRP A 211 12.39 29.25 0.98
N THR A 212 12.25 30.26 0.14
CA THR A 212 12.31 31.70 0.46
C THR A 212 10.94 32.29 0.69
#